data_AF-A0A920PRK2-F1
#
_entry.id   AF-A0A920PRK2-F1
#
_cell.length_a   1.000
_cell.length_b   1.000
_cell.length_c   1.000
_cell.angle_alpha   90.00
_cell.angle_beta   90.00
_cell.angle_gamma   90.00
#
_symmetry.space_group_name_H-M   'P 1'
#
loop_
_entity.id
_entity.type
_entity.pdbx_description
1 polymer ?
#
loop_
_entity_poly.entity_id
_entity_poly.type
_entity_poly.pdbx_seq_one_letter_code
_entity_poly.pdbx_strand_id
1 'polypeptide(L)'
;MIELVNVVLLGPAGGDRAPAAIRLHDLFAVTMMFGIYSLLAAVVFIVLDAVDVAFTEAAVGVGISTILMLATIGLVGRQERRPPHRPVLPLGLGVVTGRHWSRNAGHARGFGIRMPRV
;
A
#
# COMPACT_ATOMS: atom_id res chain seq x y z
N MET A 1 16.37 5.35 -3.89
CA MET A 1 15.38 4.36 -3.41
C MET A 1 13.95 4.77 -3.78
N ILE A 2 13.48 5.97 -3.40
CA ILE A 2 12.16 6.49 -3.79
C ILE A 2 11.96 6.68 -5.31
N GLU A 3 13.00 7.12 -6.04
CA GLU A 3 12.99 7.22 -7.51
C GLU A 3 12.95 5.85 -8.21
N LEU A 4 13.54 4.83 -7.60
CA LEU A 4 13.58 3.46 -8.13
C LEU A 4 12.20 2.79 -8.00
N VAL A 5 11.51 3.06 -6.88
CA VAL A 5 10.11 2.66 -6.69
C VAL A 5 9.22 3.42 -7.68
N ASN A 6 9.43 4.72 -7.88
CA ASN A 6 8.63 5.51 -8.82
C ASN A 6 8.87 5.11 -10.29
N VAL A 7 10.08 4.70 -10.69
CA VAL A 7 10.37 4.18 -12.05
C VAL A 7 9.80 2.77 -12.24
N VAL A 8 9.80 1.91 -11.22
CA VAL A 8 9.10 0.62 -11.27
C VAL A 8 7.57 0.79 -11.28
N LEU A 9 7.05 1.87 -10.67
CA LEU A 9 5.62 2.17 -10.55
C LEU A 9 5.06 3.01 -11.73
N LEU A 10 5.85 3.93 -12.30
CA LEU A 10 5.49 4.90 -13.35
C LEU A 10 6.15 4.57 -14.71
N GLY A 11 7.17 3.72 -14.74
CA GLY A 11 7.83 3.24 -15.95
C GLY A 11 7.13 2.03 -16.56
N PRO A 12 5.86 2.19 -16.97
CA PRO A 12 5.54 1.84 -18.34
C PRO A 12 5.06 3.08 -19.08
N ALA A 13 6.02 3.82 -19.65
CA ALA A 13 5.78 4.58 -20.87
C ALA A 13 5.51 3.57 -21.99
N GLY A 14 4.28 3.05 -21.99
CA GLY A 14 3.84 1.92 -22.80
C GLY A 14 2.38 1.58 -22.50
N GLY A 15 1.53 2.61 -22.41
CA GLY A 15 0.16 2.69 -22.93
C GLY A 15 -0.95 1.74 -22.46
N ASP A 16 -0.70 0.46 -22.13
CA ASP A 16 -1.76 -0.55 -22.30
C ASP A 16 -1.84 -1.61 -21.18
N ARG A 17 -0.94 -1.59 -20.20
CA ARG A 17 -0.86 -2.69 -19.21
C ARG A 17 -0.83 -2.14 -17.80
N ALA A 18 -1.99 -2.20 -17.15
CA ALA A 18 -2.11 -2.04 -15.71
C ALA A 18 -1.09 -2.96 -14.99
N PRO A 19 -0.49 -2.50 -13.87
CA PRO A 19 0.49 -3.28 -13.10
C PRO A 19 -0.04 -4.69 -12.81
N ALA A 20 0.86 -5.69 -12.73
CA ALA A 20 0.49 -7.10 -12.61
C ALA A 20 -0.48 -7.39 -11.44
N ALA A 21 -0.45 -6.58 -10.38
CA ALA A 21 -1.42 -6.61 -9.28
C ALA A 21 -2.87 -6.36 -9.74
N ILE A 22 -3.07 -5.52 -10.76
CA ILE A 22 -4.36 -5.17 -11.38
C ILE A 22 -4.74 -6.18 -12.49
N ARG A 23 -3.82 -7.07 -12.90
CA ARG A 23 -4.11 -8.17 -13.84
C ARG A 23 -4.61 -9.43 -13.15
N LEU A 24 -4.51 -9.51 -11.83
CA LEU A 24 -5.05 -10.61 -11.05
C LEU A 24 -6.52 -10.34 -10.75
N HIS A 25 -7.41 -10.79 -11.64
CA HIS A 25 -8.85 -10.81 -11.37
C HIS A 25 -9.24 -11.79 -10.24
N ASP A 26 -8.28 -12.57 -9.74
CA ASP A 26 -8.46 -13.49 -8.63
C ASP A 26 -7.98 -12.83 -7.32
N LEU A 27 -8.95 -12.46 -6.47
CA LEU A 27 -8.67 -11.84 -5.18
C LEU A 27 -7.83 -12.74 -4.26
N PHE A 28 -7.88 -14.06 -4.45
CA PHE A 28 -7.05 -15.00 -3.69
C PHE A 28 -5.56 -14.83 -4.02
N ALA A 29 -5.22 -14.69 -5.31
CA ALA A 29 -3.85 -14.50 -5.76
C ALA A 29 -3.29 -13.15 -5.28
N VAL A 30 -4.10 -12.09 -5.33
CA VAL A 30 -3.75 -10.77 -4.77
C VAL A 30 -3.49 -10.87 -3.27
N THR A 31 -4.27 -11.68 -2.55
CA THR A 31 -4.14 -11.88 -1.10
C THR A 31 -2.86 -12.60 -0.71
N MET A 32 -2.50 -13.66 -1.43
CA MET A 32 -1.23 -14.34 -1.19
C MET A 32 -0.03 -13.46 -1.52
N MET A 33 -0.11 -12.65 -2.59
CA MET A 33 0.95 -11.71 -2.94
C MET A 33 1.13 -10.60 -1.89
N PHE A 34 0.03 -10.08 -1.34
CA PHE A 34 0.05 -9.10 -0.25
C PHE A 34 0.69 -9.68 1.03
N GLY A 35 0.35 -10.93 1.38
CA GLY A 35 0.96 -11.62 2.52
C GLY A 35 2.48 -11.79 2.39
N ILE A 36 2.96 -12.23 1.22
CA ILE A 36 4.39 -12.37 0.95
C ILE A 36 5.11 -11.01 1.03
N TYR A 37 4.50 -9.94 0.49
CA TYR A 37 5.05 -8.59 0.59
C TYR A 37 5.18 -8.11 2.05
N SER A 38 4.16 -8.37 2.87
CA SER A 38 4.19 -8.02 4.29
C SER A 38 5.27 -8.80 5.07
N LEU A 39 5.47 -10.09 4.77
CA LEU A 39 6.52 -10.89 5.37
C LEU A 39 7.91 -10.37 4.97
N LEU A 40 8.10 -9.99 3.71
CA LEU A 40 9.34 -9.35 3.24
C LEU A 40 9.62 -8.04 4.00
N ALA A 41 8.59 -7.23 4.23
CA ALA A 41 8.72 -5.99 5.00
C ALA A 41 9.12 -6.27 6.47
N ALA A 42 8.54 -7.29 7.10
CA ALA A 42 8.95 -7.71 8.44
C ALA A 42 10.41 -8.19 8.49
N VAL A 43 10.88 -8.89 7.47
CA VAL A 43 12.31 -9.28 7.36
C VAL A 43 13.21 -8.05 7.28
N VAL A 44 12.80 -6.98 6.61
CA VAL A 44 13.55 -5.72 6.61
C VAL A 44 13.63 -5.11 8.01
N PHE A 45 12.59 -5.22 8.84
CA PHE A 45 12.64 -4.77 10.25
C PHE A 45 13.59 -5.60 11.11
N ILE A 46 13.72 -6.90 10.84
CA ILE A 46 14.75 -7.74 11.49
C ILE A 46 16.15 -7.24 11.12
N VAL A 47 16.39 -6.89 9.85
CA VAL A 47 17.69 -6.34 9.40
C VAL A 47 18.00 -4.98 10.05
N LEU A 48 16.97 -4.21 10.40
CA LEU A 48 17.10 -2.93 11.09
C LEU A 48 17.23 -3.06 12.62
N ASP A 49 17.47 -4.26 13.15
CA ASP A 49 17.59 -4.56 14.59
C ASP A 49 16.30 -4.29 15.41
N ALA A 50 15.14 -4.26 14.73
CA ALA A 50 13.84 -4.01 15.32
C ALA A 50 13.01 -5.30 15.42
N VAL A 51 13.52 -6.29 16.17
CA VAL A 51 12.93 -7.64 16.24
C VAL A 51 11.53 -7.67 16.89
N ASP A 52 11.30 -6.82 17.90
CA ASP A 52 10.01 -6.73 18.59
C ASP A 52 8.89 -6.19 17.67
N VAL A 53 9.24 -5.18 16.86
CA VAL A 53 8.35 -4.61 15.85
C VAL A 53 8.17 -5.62 14.71
N ALA A 54 9.23 -6.29 14.27
CA ALA A 54 9.14 -7.29 13.21
C ALA A 54 8.20 -8.46 13.55
N PHE A 55 8.23 -8.99 14.78
CA PHE A 55 7.35 -10.10 15.18
C PHE A 55 5.88 -9.69 15.19
N THR A 56 5.58 -8.49 15.69
CA THR A 56 4.21 -7.98 15.77
C THR A 56 3.68 -7.55 14.41
N GLU A 57 4.52 -6.93 13.58
CA GLU A 57 4.20 -6.60 12.18
C GLU A 57 4.04 -7.84 11.30
N ALA A 58 4.82 -8.90 11.53
CA ALA A 58 4.62 -10.19 10.85
C ALA A 58 3.31 -10.86 11.28
N ALA A 59 2.99 -10.86 12.58
CA ALA A 59 1.77 -11.45 13.12
C ALA A 59 0.50 -10.72 12.64
N VAL A 60 0.52 -9.38 12.61
CA VAL A 60 -0.59 -8.59 12.08
C VAL A 60 -0.63 -8.62 10.55
N GLY A 61 0.54 -8.55 9.91
CA GLY A 61 0.71 -8.34 8.48
C GLY A 61 0.59 -9.58 7.60
N VAL A 62 0.98 -10.78 8.07
CA VAL A 62 0.68 -12.05 7.39
C VAL A 62 -0.40 -12.86 8.11
N GLY A 63 -0.55 -12.70 9.43
CA GLY A 63 -1.51 -13.47 10.21
C GLY A 63 -2.93 -12.93 10.05
N ILE A 64 -3.28 -11.93 10.86
CA ILE A 64 -4.67 -11.47 10.99
C ILE A 64 -5.18 -10.84 9.68
N SER A 65 -4.36 -10.02 9.01
CA SER A 65 -4.73 -9.37 7.74
C SER A 65 -5.11 -10.36 6.64
N THR A 66 -4.36 -11.46 6.49
CA THR A 66 -4.62 -12.49 5.48
C THR A 66 -5.90 -13.25 5.81
N ILE A 67 -6.13 -13.56 7.09
CA ILE A 67 -7.36 -14.22 7.53
C ILE A 67 -8.57 -13.32 7.24
N LEU A 68 -8.49 -12.03 7.58
CA LEU A 68 -9.57 -11.08 7.29
C LEU A 68 -9.80 -10.93 5.78
N MET A 69 -8.75 -10.90 4.98
CA MET A 69 -8.87 -10.76 3.53
C MET A 69 -9.45 -12.03 2.88
N LEU A 70 -9.03 -13.22 3.34
CA LEU A 70 -9.62 -14.50 2.92
C LEU A 70 -11.09 -14.64 3.38
N ALA A 71 -11.42 -14.20 4.60
CA ALA A 71 -12.79 -14.17 5.10
C ALA A 71 -13.67 -13.24 4.25
N THR A 72 -13.13 -12.08 3.85
CA THR A 72 -13.80 -11.15 2.94
C THR A 72 -14.03 -11.79 1.56
N ILE A 73 -13.04 -12.50 1.02
CA ILE A 73 -13.19 -13.23 -0.25
C ILE A 73 -14.24 -14.34 -0.14
N GLY A 74 -14.29 -15.05 0.99
CA GLY A 74 -15.32 -16.04 1.28
C GLY A 74 -16.74 -15.45 1.28
N LEU A 75 -16.89 -14.18 1.66
CA LEU A 75 -18.17 -13.48 1.74
C LEU A 75 -18.57 -12.77 0.44
N VAL A 76 -17.62 -12.18 -0.29
CA VAL A 76 -17.89 -11.30 -1.46
C VAL A 76 -17.65 -12.03 -2.80
N GLY A 77 -16.93 -13.14 -2.77
CA GLY A 77 -16.58 -13.94 -3.95
C GLY A 77 -15.15 -13.70 -4.46
N ARG A 78 -14.62 -14.66 -5.22
CA ARG A 78 -13.22 -14.72 -5.67
C ARG A 78 -12.87 -13.76 -6.82
N GLN A 79 -13.86 -13.28 -7.56
CA GLN A 79 -13.64 -12.44 -8.75
C GLN A 79 -14.05 -10.99 -8.51
N GLU A 80 -13.20 -10.08 -8.99
CA GLU A 80 -13.48 -8.65 -8.99
C GLU A 80 -14.65 -8.35 -9.93
N ARG A 81 -15.78 -7.87 -9.38
CA ARG A 81 -16.91 -7.41 -10.18
C ARG A 81 -16.52 -6.13 -10.89
N ARG A 82 -16.54 -6.15 -12.23
CA ARG A 82 -16.24 -4.97 -13.06
C ARG A 82 -17.18 -3.82 -12.67
N PRO A 83 -16.67 -2.66 -12.24
CA PRO A 83 -17.53 -1.53 -11.94
C PRO A 83 -18.20 -1.04 -13.23
N PRO A 84 -19.54 -0.85 -13.24
CA PRO A 84 -20.27 -0.39 -14.42
C PRO A 84 -19.97 1.07 -14.81
N HIS A 85 -19.28 1.83 -13.96
CA HIS A 85 -18.97 3.25 -14.16
C HIS A 85 -17.48 3.53 -13.98
N ARG A 86 -16.91 4.40 -14.82
CA ARG A 86 -15.51 4.84 -14.71
C ARG A 86 -15.34 5.72 -13.45
N PRO A 87 -14.53 5.33 -12.45
CA PRO A 87 -14.34 6.10 -11.23
C PRO A 87 -13.34 7.25 -11.45
N VAL A 88 -13.71 8.22 -12.31
CA VAL A 88 -12.86 9.38 -12.62
C VAL A 88 -12.87 10.39 -11.46
N LEU A 89 -13.95 10.43 -10.68
CA LEU A 89 -14.12 11.31 -9.51
C LEU A 89 -13.07 11.08 -8.40
N PRO A 90 -12.85 9.85 -7.89
CA PRO A 90 -11.85 9.63 -6.82
C PRO A 90 -10.42 9.94 -7.28
N LEU A 91 -10.09 9.74 -8.56
CA LEU A 91 -8.80 10.13 -9.12
C LEU A 91 -8.64 11.66 -9.15
N GLY A 92 -9.66 12.38 -9.58
CA GLY A 92 -9.67 13.85 -9.56
C GLY A 92 -9.53 14.41 -8.14
N LEU A 93 -10.26 13.84 -7.17
CA LEU A 93 -10.17 14.21 -5.76
C LEU A 93 -8.79 13.97 -5.17
N GLY A 94 -8.14 12.84 -5.47
CA GLY A 94 -6.77 12.56 -5.01
C GLY A 94 -5.76 13.60 -5.53
N VAL A 95 -5.86 13.96 -6.81
CA VAL A 95 -4.98 14.98 -7.41
C VAL A 95 -5.23 16.36 -6.82
N VAL A 96 -6.49 16.75 -6.62
CA VAL A 96 -6.84 18.05 -6.04
C VAL A 96 -6.36 18.15 -4.59
N THR A 97 -6.64 17.14 -3.77
CA THR A 97 -6.20 17.09 -2.37
C THR A 97 -4.68 17.05 -2.27
N GLY A 98 -3.99 16.27 -3.10
CA GLY A 98 -2.53 16.21 -3.15
C GLY A 98 -1.90 17.54 -3.57
N ARG A 99 -2.46 18.22 -4.59
CA ARG A 99 -2.00 19.54 -5.02
C ARG A 99 -2.28 20.62 -3.97
N HIS A 100 -3.41 20.54 -3.27
CA HIS A 100 -3.75 21.46 -2.20
C HIS A 100 -2.81 21.29 -0.99
N TRP A 101 -2.54 20.05 -0.57
CA TRP A 101 -1.61 19.76 0.53
C TRP A 101 -0.17 20.14 0.18
N SER A 102 0.28 19.83 -1.03
CA SER A 102 1.62 20.22 -1.52
C SER A 102 1.81 21.74 -1.54
N ARG A 103 0.75 22.50 -1.88
CA ARG A 103 0.77 23.97 -1.81
C ARG A 103 0.78 24.51 -0.37
N ASN A 104 0.20 23.80 0.59
CA ASN A 104 0.05 24.26 1.97
C ASN A 104 1.09 23.67 2.96
N ALA A 105 2.03 22.84 2.49
CA ALA A 105 3.08 22.22 3.30
C ALA A 105 4.07 23.22 3.95
N GLY A 106 3.99 24.51 3.59
CA GLY A 106 4.79 25.59 4.20
C GLY A 106 4.42 25.91 5.66
N HIS A 107 3.21 25.58 6.12
CA HIS A 107 2.75 25.92 7.47
C HIS A 107 3.05 24.85 8.54
N ALA A 108 3.44 23.63 8.14
CA ALA A 108 3.64 22.51 9.08
C ALA A 108 5.02 22.51 9.78
N ARG A 109 5.92 23.46 9.46
CA ARG A 109 7.26 23.54 10.07
C ARG A 109 7.26 24.15 11.49
N GLY A 110 6.10 24.55 12.01
CA GLY A 110 5.94 25.16 13.33
C GLY A 110 5.63 24.19 14.49
N PHE A 111 5.38 22.90 14.23
CA PHE A 111 5.12 21.94 15.31
C PHE A 111 6.44 21.36 15.84
N GLY A 112 7.12 22.20 16.62
CA GLY A 112 8.35 21.84 17.33
C GLY A 112 8.07 20.81 18.42
N ILE A 113 8.22 19.52 18.11
CA ILE A 113 8.37 18.49 19.13
C ILE A 113 9.84 18.49 19.54
N ARG A 114 10.16 19.30 20.56
CA ARG A 114 11.45 19.35 21.22
C ARG A 114 11.64 18.03 21.99
N MET A 115 12.35 17.07 21.40
CA MET A 115 12.75 15.85 22.12
C MET A 115 13.81 16.24 23.17
N PRO A 116 13.58 16.03 24.48
CA PRO A 116 14.63 16.16 25.48
C PRO A 116 15.61 15.00 25.32
N ARG A 117 16.89 15.31 25.12
CA ARG A 117 17.98 14.35 25.28
C ARG A 117 18.23 14.14 26.76
N VAL A 118 17.90 12.96 27.28
CA VAL A 118 18.55 12.31 28.43
C VAL A 118 18.70 10.84 28.12
#